data_AF-A0A6C0D601-F1
#
_entry.id   AF-A0A6C0D601-F1
#
_cell.length_a   1.000
_cell.length_b   1.000
_cell.length_c   1.000
_cell.angle_alpha   90.00
_cell.angle_beta   90.00
_cell.angle_gamma   90.00
#
_symmetry.space_group_name_H-M   'P 1'
#
loop_
_entity.id
_entity.type
_entity.pdbx_description
1 polymer ?
#
loop_
_entity_poly.entity_id
_entity_poly.type
_entity_poly.pdbx_seq_one_letter_code
_entity_poly.pdbx_strand_id
1 'polypeptide(L)'
;MPYTLSKAYSYIVGCPKGYHKRKSYKSVKGKTVPTRCVKSTTVKNESSKELKQTRRLASAKKLLPGIKTLRRQACPPGMIERKEYARRYSTAVLQKGFTKKTNAGKTIIVKPHKRSLAYVKSKCVKDVGLPGKGNQKIGPLHKGELTKHGYQIFQKDKDNKYIFESDNKTHKVVSEEKRHKALRSAIREYGALGVYRKLDAVVKLSTRTTTQGSKLWEKDRNWVKETFSLKAF
;
A
#
# COMPACT_ATOMS: atom_id res chain seq x y z
N MET A 1 -0.23 -46.16 -46.80
CA MET A 1 -1.41 -45.39 -46.33
C MET A 1 -1.00 -44.46 -45.19
N PRO A 2 -0.77 -43.15 -45.41
CA PRO A 2 -0.39 -42.24 -44.34
C PRO A 2 -1.61 -41.87 -43.49
N TYR A 3 -1.73 -42.45 -42.29
CA TYR A 3 -2.73 -42.04 -41.31
C TYR A 3 -2.45 -40.59 -40.88
N THR A 4 -3.30 -39.64 -41.25
CA THR A 4 -3.16 -38.24 -40.82
C THR A 4 -3.48 -38.13 -39.31
N LEU A 5 -2.46 -38.19 -38.47
CA LEU A 5 -2.52 -38.16 -37.01
C LEU A 5 -2.97 -36.81 -36.38
N SER A 6 -3.42 -35.84 -37.19
CA SER A 6 -3.82 -34.53 -36.70
C SER A 6 -5.11 -34.03 -37.35
N LYS A 7 -6.00 -33.46 -36.53
CA LYS A 7 -7.26 -32.81 -36.95
C LYS A 7 -7.18 -31.30 -36.77
N ALA A 8 -7.95 -30.54 -37.55
CA ALA A 8 -8.06 -29.09 -37.37
C ALA A 8 -8.64 -28.75 -35.99
N TYR A 9 -8.15 -27.67 -35.37
CA TYR A 9 -8.67 -27.20 -34.09
C TYR A 9 -9.85 -26.25 -34.34
N SER A 10 -10.99 -26.54 -33.71
CA SER A 10 -12.14 -25.62 -33.67
C SER A 10 -12.10 -24.79 -32.39
N TYR A 11 -12.30 -23.47 -32.50
CA TYR A 11 -12.33 -22.60 -31.32
C TYR A 11 -13.63 -22.78 -30.50
N ILE A 12 -14.73 -23.12 -31.18
CA ILE A 12 -16.04 -23.30 -30.57
C ILE A 12 -16.15 -24.69 -29.92
N VAL A 13 -15.74 -25.73 -30.66
CA VAL A 13 -15.92 -27.13 -30.23
C VAL A 13 -14.69 -27.66 -29.47
N GLY A 14 -13.53 -27.03 -29.64
CA GLY A 14 -12.28 -27.51 -29.05
C GLY A 14 -11.69 -28.71 -29.80
N CYS A 15 -10.92 -29.52 -29.09
CA CYS A 15 -10.41 -30.78 -29.64
C CYS A 15 -11.36 -31.94 -29.32
N PRO A 16 -11.54 -32.89 -30.25
CA PRO A 16 -12.33 -34.09 -29.99
C PRO A 16 -11.69 -34.94 -28.89
N LYS A 17 -12.49 -35.76 -28.21
CA LYS A 17 -12.06 -36.67 -27.14
C LYS A 17 -10.86 -37.53 -27.59
N GLY A 18 -9.84 -37.62 -26.75
CA GLY A 18 -8.58 -38.33 -27.07
C GLY A 18 -7.56 -37.52 -27.87
N TYR A 19 -7.84 -36.24 -28.17
CA TYR A 19 -6.90 -35.31 -28.79
C TYR A 19 -6.70 -34.11 -27.87
N HIS A 20 -5.48 -33.56 -27.87
CA HIS A 20 -5.17 -32.32 -27.14
C HIS A 20 -4.75 -31.22 -28.11
N LYS A 21 -4.92 -29.97 -27.67
CA LYS A 21 -4.59 -28.78 -28.46
C LYS A 21 -3.08 -28.58 -28.52
N ARG A 22 -2.51 -28.62 -29.73
CA ARG A 22 -1.12 -28.21 -29.98
C ARG A 22 -1.12 -26.76 -30.47
N LYS A 23 -0.49 -25.87 -29.70
CA LYS A 23 -0.33 -24.44 -30.06
C LYS A 23 0.44 -24.29 -31.38
N SER A 24 0.18 -23.20 -32.09
CA SER A 24 0.95 -22.84 -33.28
C SER A 24 2.44 -22.63 -32.94
N TYR A 25 3.31 -22.97 -33.89
CA TYR A 25 4.76 -22.83 -33.74
C TYR A 25 5.41 -22.67 -35.12
N LYS A 26 6.61 -22.10 -35.16
CA LYS A 26 7.41 -22.04 -36.40
C LYS A 26 8.23 -23.32 -36.53
N SER A 27 8.16 -23.97 -37.67
CA SER A 27 9.03 -25.11 -37.99
C SER A 27 10.47 -24.64 -38.19
N VAL A 28 11.43 -25.58 -38.13
CA VAL A 28 12.85 -25.30 -38.38
C VAL A 28 13.08 -24.67 -39.76
N LYS A 29 12.24 -25.00 -40.75
CA LYS A 29 12.24 -24.41 -42.10
C LYS A 29 11.49 -23.07 -42.19
N GLY A 30 11.20 -22.42 -41.06
CA GLY A 30 10.53 -21.11 -40.98
C GLY A 30 9.01 -21.12 -41.22
N LYS A 31 8.42 -22.20 -41.74
CA LYS A 31 6.97 -22.28 -41.98
C LYS A 31 6.19 -22.29 -40.66
N THR A 32 5.19 -21.42 -40.55
CA THR A 32 4.29 -21.38 -39.39
C THR A 32 3.30 -22.53 -39.46
N VAL A 33 3.34 -23.39 -38.45
CA VAL A 33 2.38 -24.48 -38.27
C VAL A 33 1.20 -23.96 -37.46
N PRO A 34 -0.04 -24.02 -37.98
CA PRO A 34 -1.21 -23.56 -37.26
C PRO A 34 -1.57 -24.47 -36.09
N THR A 35 -2.38 -23.94 -35.18
CA THR A 35 -2.93 -24.67 -34.05
C THR A 35 -3.78 -25.84 -34.54
N ARG A 36 -3.55 -27.04 -34.01
CA ARG A 36 -4.27 -28.26 -34.42
C ARG A 36 -4.43 -29.23 -33.25
N CYS A 37 -5.35 -30.18 -33.41
CA CYS A 37 -5.57 -31.26 -32.47
C CYS A 37 -4.67 -32.45 -32.83
N VAL A 38 -3.88 -32.91 -31.86
CA VAL A 38 -2.99 -34.08 -32.02
C VAL A 38 -3.46 -35.17 -31.06
N LYS A 39 -3.46 -36.42 -31.53
CA LYS A 39 -3.89 -37.56 -30.71
C LYS A 39 -3.01 -37.61 -29.46
N SER A 40 -3.63 -37.70 -28.28
CA SER A 40 -2.86 -37.86 -27.05
C SER A 40 -2.18 -39.22 -27.09
N THR A 41 -0.85 -39.24 -27.02
CA THR A 41 -0.07 -40.47 -26.84
C THR A 41 -0.08 -40.92 -25.38
N THR A 42 -0.71 -40.13 -24.50
CA THR A 42 -0.83 -40.41 -23.07
C THR A 42 -2.31 -40.54 -22.69
N VAL A 43 -2.62 -41.32 -21.66
CA VAL A 43 -3.99 -41.52 -21.15
C VAL A 43 -4.64 -40.21 -20.67
N LYS A 44 -3.83 -39.16 -20.46
CA LYS A 44 -4.28 -37.86 -19.96
C LYS A 44 -4.66 -36.93 -21.12
N ASN A 45 -5.76 -36.20 -20.95
CA ASN A 45 -6.30 -35.26 -21.95
C ASN A 45 -5.55 -33.91 -21.97
N GLU A 46 -4.72 -33.63 -20.98
CA GLU A 46 -3.98 -32.37 -20.83
C GLU A 46 -2.50 -32.51 -21.18
N SER A 47 -1.89 -31.41 -21.62
CA SER A 47 -0.44 -31.39 -21.86
C SER A 47 0.34 -31.44 -20.53
N SER A 48 1.53 -32.05 -20.54
CA SER A 48 2.44 -32.11 -19.37
C SER A 48 2.75 -30.73 -18.75
N LYS A 49 2.72 -29.66 -19.56
CA LYS A 49 2.93 -28.28 -19.09
C LYS A 49 1.73 -27.72 -18.33
N GLU A 50 0.50 -27.98 -18.77
CA GLU A 50 -0.72 -27.55 -18.07
C GLU A 50 -0.87 -28.28 -16.73
N LEU A 51 -0.58 -29.59 -16.69
CA LEU A 51 -0.61 -30.38 -15.47
C LEU A 51 0.39 -29.87 -14.40
N LYS A 52 1.57 -29.39 -14.83
CA LYS A 52 2.54 -28.77 -13.92
C LYS A 52 2.05 -27.42 -13.38
N GLN A 53 1.35 -26.63 -14.20
CA GLN A 53 0.82 -25.33 -13.80
C GLN A 53 -0.35 -25.46 -12.81
N THR A 54 -1.27 -26.39 -13.04
CA THR A 54 -2.36 -26.69 -12.11
C THR A 54 -1.85 -27.21 -10.77
N ARG A 55 -0.84 -28.09 -10.76
CA ARG A 55 -0.16 -28.53 -9.52
C ARG A 55 0.52 -27.38 -8.76
N ARG A 56 1.15 -26.42 -9.45
CA ARG A 56 1.73 -25.21 -8.83
C ARG A 56 0.67 -24.30 -8.22
N LEU A 57 -0.46 -24.11 -8.92
CA LEU A 57 -1.57 -23.28 -8.41
C LEU A 57 -2.27 -23.95 -7.22
N ALA A 58 -2.42 -25.27 -7.25
CA ALA A 58 -3.00 -26.04 -6.13
C ALA A 58 -2.09 -26.04 -4.89
N SER A 59 -0.77 -26.10 -5.06
CA SER A 59 0.19 -25.98 -3.95
C SER A 59 0.28 -24.54 -3.40
N ALA A 60 0.16 -23.52 -4.25
CA ALA A 60 0.09 -22.12 -3.81
C ALA A 60 -1.17 -21.81 -2.98
N LYS A 61 -2.32 -22.44 -3.29
CA LYS A 61 -3.59 -22.25 -2.55
C LYS A 61 -3.67 -23.02 -1.22
N LYS A 62 -2.79 -24.00 -0.97
CA LYS A 62 -2.75 -24.82 0.27
C LYS A 62 -1.71 -24.37 1.31
N LEU A 63 -1.12 -23.19 1.16
CA LEU A 63 -0.21 -22.66 2.18
C LEU A 63 -1.04 -22.04 3.32
N LEU A 64 -1.54 -22.89 4.21
CA LEU A 64 -1.80 -22.46 5.58
C LEU A 64 -0.49 -21.81 6.10
N PRO A 65 -0.56 -20.61 6.70
CA PRO A 65 0.63 -19.98 7.26
C PRO A 65 1.25 -20.95 8.27
N GLY A 66 2.53 -21.32 8.07
CA GLY A 66 3.19 -22.31 8.91
C GLY A 66 3.15 -21.92 10.39
N ILE A 67 3.19 -22.90 11.30
CA ILE A 67 3.11 -22.69 12.76
C ILE A 67 4.16 -21.66 13.27
N LYS A 68 5.30 -21.52 12.58
CA LYS A 68 6.32 -20.48 12.87
C LYS A 68 5.85 -19.05 12.56
N THR A 69 4.96 -18.85 11.58
CA THR A 69 4.33 -17.56 11.31
C THR A 69 3.23 -17.24 12.33
N LEU A 70 2.56 -18.26 12.89
CA LEU A 70 1.57 -18.09 13.97
C LEU A 70 2.21 -17.80 15.34
N ARG A 71 3.44 -18.27 15.58
CA ARG A 71 4.24 -18.00 16.79
C ARG A 71 4.92 -16.63 16.84
N ARG A 72 4.75 -15.79 15.82
CA ARG A 72 5.27 -14.41 15.90
C ARG A 72 4.46 -13.68 16.95
N GLN A 73 5.07 -13.46 18.10
CA GLN A 73 4.52 -12.68 19.18
C GLN A 73 4.06 -11.36 18.58
N ALA A 74 2.74 -11.13 18.58
CA ALA A 74 2.17 -9.92 18.05
C ALA A 74 2.87 -8.74 18.75
N CYS A 75 3.36 -7.77 17.98
CA CYS A 75 4.00 -6.62 18.57
C CYS A 75 3.05 -5.97 19.58
N PRO A 76 3.57 -5.41 20.70
CA PRO A 76 2.73 -4.75 21.68
C PRO A 76 1.92 -3.62 21.02
N PRO A 77 0.77 -3.23 21.60
CA PRO A 77 -0.08 -2.18 21.04
C PRO A 77 0.74 -0.90 20.77
N GLY A 78 0.56 -0.31 19.58
CA GLY A 78 1.33 0.86 19.12
C GLY A 78 2.67 0.55 18.42
N MET A 79 3.02 -0.72 18.27
CA MET A 79 4.18 -1.17 17.49
C MET A 79 3.77 -2.07 16.32
N ILE A 80 4.57 -2.04 15.25
CA ILE A 80 4.43 -2.90 14.08
C ILE A 80 5.66 -3.79 13.91
N GLU A 81 5.47 -5.01 13.41
CA GLU A 81 6.58 -5.91 13.09
C GLU A 81 7.31 -5.38 11.85
N ARG A 82 8.54 -4.90 12.03
CA ARG A 82 9.42 -4.66 10.88
C ARG A 82 9.98 -5.99 10.43
N LYS A 83 9.65 -6.38 9.20
CA LYS A 83 10.24 -7.57 8.55
C LYS A 83 11.75 -7.43 8.44
N GLU A 84 12.44 -8.57 8.48
CA GLU A 84 13.86 -8.62 8.17
C GLU A 84 14.10 -8.23 6.71
N TYR A 85 15.22 -7.54 6.46
CA TYR A 85 15.63 -7.17 5.10
C TYR A 85 17.15 -6.98 5.03
N ALA A 86 17.68 -7.13 3.82
CA ALA A 86 19.06 -6.77 3.50
C ALA A 86 19.10 -5.35 2.94
N ARG A 87 20.01 -4.52 3.44
CA ARG A 87 20.26 -3.17 2.91
C ARG A 87 21.69 -3.01 2.45
N ARG A 88 21.91 -2.14 1.48
CA ARG A 88 23.26 -1.75 1.04
C ARG A 88 23.85 -0.77 2.05
N TYR A 89 25.16 -0.83 2.24
CA TYR A 89 25.89 0.21 2.97
C TYR A 89 25.80 1.53 2.21
N SER A 90 25.74 2.65 2.94
CA SER A 90 25.82 3.97 2.32
C SER A 90 27.21 4.21 1.73
N THR A 91 27.31 5.14 0.78
CA THR A 91 28.57 5.54 0.16
C THR A 91 29.60 5.99 1.19
N ALA A 92 29.17 6.76 2.19
CA ALA A 92 30.00 7.22 3.29
C ALA A 92 30.60 6.05 4.09
N VAL A 93 29.79 5.03 4.42
CA VAL A 93 30.27 3.85 5.17
C VAL A 93 31.20 2.98 4.32
N LEU A 94 30.98 2.89 3.01
CA LEU A 94 31.89 2.16 2.11
C LEU A 94 33.27 2.84 2.00
N GLN A 95 33.31 4.18 1.98
CA GLN A 95 34.57 4.94 1.86
C GLN A 95 35.32 5.06 3.20
N LYS A 96 34.61 5.47 4.25
CA LYS A 96 35.20 5.79 5.56
C LYS A 96 35.23 4.58 6.50
N GLY A 97 34.36 3.60 6.29
CA GLY A 97 34.16 2.50 7.23
C GLY A 97 33.30 2.89 8.42
N PHE A 98 33.18 1.98 9.38
CA PHE A 98 32.54 2.21 10.67
C PHE A 98 33.41 1.65 11.79
N THR A 99 33.33 2.25 12.99
CA THR A 99 34.08 1.80 14.15
C THR A 99 33.40 0.61 14.84
N LYS A 100 34.17 -0.43 15.16
CA LYS A 100 33.73 -1.57 15.96
C LYS A 100 34.66 -1.73 17.16
N LYS A 101 34.10 -1.92 18.36
CA LYS A 101 34.87 -2.36 19.52
C LYS A 101 35.07 -3.87 19.46
N THR A 102 36.31 -4.30 19.62
CA THR A 102 36.66 -5.72 19.75
C THR A 102 36.35 -6.21 21.16
N ASN A 103 36.30 -7.53 21.36
CA ASN A 103 36.07 -8.10 22.69
C ASN A 103 37.17 -7.70 23.69
N ALA A 104 38.38 -7.40 23.19
CA ALA A 104 39.49 -6.86 23.96
C ALA A 104 39.41 -5.34 24.21
N GLY A 105 38.30 -4.68 23.88
CA GLY A 105 38.09 -3.25 24.10
C GLY A 105 38.72 -2.31 23.05
N LYS A 106 39.63 -2.80 22.21
CA LYS A 106 40.27 -2.00 21.13
C LYS A 106 39.23 -1.58 20.08
N THR A 107 39.23 -0.30 19.73
CA THR A 107 38.38 0.24 18.65
C THR A 107 39.10 0.12 17.31
N ILE A 108 38.45 -0.51 16.33
CA ILE A 108 38.98 -0.67 14.96
C ILE A 108 38.01 -0.09 13.94
N ILE A 109 38.52 0.41 12.81
CA ILE A 109 37.71 0.88 11.68
C ILE A 109 37.55 -0.28 10.69
N VAL A 110 36.31 -0.67 10.40
CA VAL A 110 35.97 -1.73 9.45
C VAL A 110 35.39 -1.12 8.19
N LYS A 111 35.99 -1.42 7.03
CA LYS A 111 35.52 -0.98 5.72
C LYS A 111 34.82 -2.14 5.00
N PRO A 112 33.48 -2.09 4.84
CA PRO A 112 32.75 -3.15 4.17
C PRO A 112 32.99 -3.14 2.65
N HIS A 113 32.96 -4.32 2.04
CA HIS A 113 33.10 -4.46 0.59
C HIS A 113 31.85 -3.93 -0.15
N LYS A 114 31.99 -3.39 -1.38
CA LYS A 114 30.87 -2.80 -2.16
C LYS A 114 29.69 -3.76 -2.38
N ARG A 115 29.97 -5.07 -2.46
CA ARG A 115 28.95 -6.12 -2.64
C ARG A 115 28.34 -6.62 -1.33
N SER A 116 28.90 -6.23 -0.19
CA SER A 116 28.40 -6.70 1.11
C SER A 116 27.09 -6.00 1.45
N LEU A 117 26.13 -6.79 1.95
CA LEU A 117 24.85 -6.31 2.41
C LEU A 117 24.82 -6.34 3.94
N ALA A 118 24.25 -5.30 4.55
CA ALA A 118 23.94 -5.27 5.96
C ALA A 118 22.59 -5.95 6.17
N TYR A 119 22.58 -7.05 6.92
CA TYR A 119 21.34 -7.74 7.28
C TYR A 119 20.71 -7.10 8.51
N VAL A 120 19.44 -6.73 8.40
CA VAL A 120 18.67 -6.15 9.51
C VAL A 120 17.60 -7.15 9.94
N LYS A 121 17.75 -7.71 11.15
CA LYS A 121 16.79 -8.65 11.76
C LYS A 121 15.41 -8.03 11.92
N SER A 122 14.37 -8.87 11.97
CA SER A 122 13.02 -8.45 12.30
C SER A 122 12.96 -7.97 13.76
N LYS A 123 12.17 -6.92 14.01
CA LYS A 123 11.94 -6.37 15.35
C LYS A 123 10.65 -5.55 15.36
N CYS A 124 9.97 -5.49 16.49
CA CYS A 124 8.92 -4.52 16.71
C CYS A 124 9.49 -3.10 16.70
N VAL A 125 8.92 -2.24 15.88
CA VAL A 125 9.24 -0.81 15.78
C VAL A 125 8.00 0.00 16.07
N LYS A 126 8.16 1.23 16.56
CA LYS A 126 7.03 2.17 16.70
C LYS A 126 6.34 2.31 15.35
N ASP A 127 5.00 2.26 15.34
CA ASP A 127 4.25 2.54 14.13
C ASP A 127 4.39 4.02 13.78
N VAL A 128 5.28 4.31 12.83
CA VAL A 128 5.53 5.65 12.31
C VAL A 128 4.65 5.95 11.08
N GLY A 129 3.64 5.12 10.80
CA GLY A 129 2.82 5.23 9.60
C GLY A 129 3.38 4.46 8.41
N LEU A 130 2.70 4.60 7.25
CA LEU A 130 3.13 3.94 6.00
C LEU A 130 4.50 4.48 5.55
N PRO A 131 5.31 3.68 4.82
CA PRO A 131 6.52 4.20 4.17
C PRO A 131 6.15 5.40 3.27
N GLY A 132 6.78 6.56 3.53
CA GLY A 132 6.42 7.84 2.89
C GLY A 132 5.27 8.61 3.57
N LYS A 133 4.81 8.18 4.75
CA LYS A 133 3.79 8.84 5.59
C LYS A 133 4.19 8.83 7.08
N GLY A 134 5.46 9.14 7.37
CA GLY A 134 5.91 9.55 8.71
C GLY A 134 5.76 11.07 8.88
N ASN A 135 6.49 11.68 9.83
CA ASN A 135 6.60 13.14 10.01
C ASN A 135 7.22 13.84 8.78
N GLN A 136 6.63 13.68 7.61
CA GLN A 136 6.69 14.68 6.59
C GLN A 136 6.02 15.88 7.24
N LYS A 137 6.78 16.97 7.42
CA LYS A 137 6.20 18.29 7.61
C LYS A 137 5.33 18.50 6.38
N ILE A 138 4.09 18.01 6.43
CA ILE A 138 3.08 18.26 5.42
C ILE A 138 3.02 19.77 5.34
N GLY A 139 3.13 20.26 4.11
CA GLY A 139 3.44 21.66 3.79
C GLY A 139 2.64 22.67 4.62
N PRO A 140 3.09 23.93 4.68
CA PRO A 140 2.86 24.91 5.75
C PRO A 140 1.40 24.99 6.22
N LEU A 141 1.02 24.06 7.10
CA LEU A 141 -0.21 24.11 7.85
C LEU A 141 0.19 24.59 9.22
N HIS A 142 0.20 25.91 9.38
CA HIS A 142 0.51 26.50 10.66
C HIS A 142 -0.62 26.20 11.64
N LYS A 143 -0.25 25.88 12.88
CA LYS A 143 -1.23 25.61 13.94
C LYS A 143 -2.11 26.86 14.11
N GLY A 144 -3.42 26.69 13.95
CA GLY A 144 -4.40 27.73 14.23
C GLY A 144 -4.85 28.58 13.04
N GLU A 145 -4.38 28.35 11.82
CA GLU A 145 -4.80 29.16 10.64
C GLU A 145 -6.32 29.15 10.42
N LEU A 146 -6.94 27.96 10.41
CA LEU A 146 -8.40 27.86 10.28
C LEU A 146 -9.10 28.25 11.59
N THR A 147 -8.48 27.98 12.74
CA THR A 147 -9.03 28.32 14.06
C THR A 147 -9.13 29.83 14.28
N LYS A 148 -8.23 30.63 13.68
CA LYS A 148 -8.30 32.10 13.64
C LYS A 148 -9.65 32.60 13.09
N HIS A 149 -10.22 31.87 12.13
CA HIS A 149 -11.53 32.18 11.55
C HIS A 149 -12.71 31.55 12.30
N GLY A 150 -12.45 30.95 13.47
CA GLY A 150 -13.47 30.27 14.28
C GLY A 150 -13.79 28.85 13.81
N TYR A 151 -13.00 28.26 12.90
CA TYR A 151 -13.26 26.91 12.41
C TYR A 151 -12.90 25.87 13.49
N GLN A 152 -13.92 25.15 13.94
CA GLN A 152 -13.82 24.05 14.91
C GLN A 152 -14.82 22.96 14.52
N ILE A 153 -14.39 21.70 14.61
CA ILE A 153 -15.26 20.54 14.33
C ILE A 153 -15.96 20.02 15.59
N PHE A 154 -15.35 20.18 16.76
CA PHE A 154 -15.86 19.71 18.05
C PHE A 154 -16.19 20.87 18.96
N GLN A 155 -17.31 20.76 19.68
CA GLN A 155 -17.77 21.76 20.60
C GLN A 155 -16.92 21.72 21.88
N LYS A 156 -16.70 22.90 22.46
CA LYS A 156 -16.01 23.06 23.73
C LYS A 156 -16.92 23.68 24.79
N ASP A 157 -16.70 23.30 26.03
CA ASP A 157 -17.32 23.86 27.22
C ASP A 157 -16.73 25.22 27.59
N LYS A 158 -17.34 25.86 28.60
CA LYS A 158 -16.84 27.11 29.22
C LYS A 158 -15.39 26.98 29.71
N ASP A 159 -15.00 25.78 30.14
CA ASP A 159 -13.65 25.45 30.60
C ASP A 159 -12.70 25.02 29.46
N ASN A 160 -13.06 25.27 28.19
CA ASN A 160 -12.27 24.91 27.00
C ASN A 160 -12.00 23.39 26.85
N LYS A 161 -12.78 22.56 27.58
CA LYS A 161 -12.78 21.10 27.46
C LYS A 161 -13.69 20.67 26.31
N TYR A 162 -13.34 19.60 25.60
CA TYR A 162 -14.24 19.06 24.58
C TYR A 162 -15.45 18.39 25.21
N ILE A 163 -16.63 18.73 24.70
CA ILE A 163 -17.90 18.14 25.14
C ILE A 163 -18.00 16.74 24.55
N PHE A 164 -18.36 15.77 25.38
CA PHE A 164 -18.68 14.41 24.96
C PHE A 164 -20.19 14.19 25.01
N GLU A 165 -20.70 13.40 24.07
CA GLU A 165 -22.08 12.92 24.06
C GLU A 165 -22.25 11.82 25.11
N SER A 166 -23.42 11.78 25.76
CA SER A 166 -23.62 11.21 27.10
C SER A 166 -23.29 9.72 27.24
N ASP A 167 -23.31 8.93 26.16
CA ASP A 167 -23.34 7.47 26.30
C ASP A 167 -22.17 6.73 25.63
N ASN A 168 -21.28 7.42 24.89
CA ASN A 168 -20.25 6.73 24.08
C ASN A 168 -18.88 7.43 23.94
N LYS A 169 -18.59 8.46 24.76
CA LYS A 169 -17.33 9.22 24.68
C LYS A 169 -17.03 9.75 23.26
N THR A 170 -18.08 10.02 22.48
CA THR A 170 -18.02 10.68 21.18
C THR A 170 -18.01 12.18 21.39
N HIS A 171 -17.22 12.93 20.61
CA HIS A 171 -17.20 14.39 20.74
C HIS A 171 -18.46 15.01 20.12
N LYS A 172 -19.06 15.97 20.83
CA LYS A 172 -20.18 16.76 20.30
C LYS A 172 -19.70 17.61 19.13
N VAL A 173 -20.38 17.48 17.98
CA VAL A 173 -19.98 18.13 16.73
C VAL A 173 -20.62 19.52 16.62
N VAL A 174 -19.86 20.50 16.12
CA VAL A 174 -20.37 21.86 15.84
C VAL A 174 -21.28 21.84 14.61
N SER A 175 -22.37 22.63 14.62
CA SER A 175 -23.32 22.70 13.49
C SER A 175 -22.65 23.11 12.17
N GLU A 176 -23.16 22.59 11.05
CA GLU A 176 -22.57 22.78 9.72
C GLU A 176 -22.51 24.26 9.31
N GLU A 177 -23.58 25.01 9.58
CA GLU A 177 -23.66 26.44 9.28
C GLU A 177 -22.53 27.25 9.93
N LYS A 178 -22.20 26.94 11.20
CA LYS A 178 -21.10 27.60 11.91
C LYS A 178 -19.75 27.27 11.28
N ARG A 179 -19.54 26.01 10.90
CA ARG A 179 -18.32 25.59 10.20
C ARG A 179 -18.18 26.28 8.85
N HIS A 180 -19.25 26.29 8.05
CA HIS A 180 -19.26 26.94 6.73
C HIS A 180 -19.09 28.45 6.84
N LYS A 181 -19.65 29.11 7.86
CA LYS A 181 -19.42 30.54 8.14
C LYS A 181 -17.94 30.83 8.42
N ALA A 182 -17.29 30.00 9.24
CA ALA A 182 -15.85 30.11 9.50
C ALA A 182 -15.02 29.87 8.24
N LEU A 183 -15.38 28.89 7.42
CA LEU A 183 -14.70 28.62 6.15
C LEU A 183 -14.86 29.76 5.15
N ARG A 184 -16.04 30.39 5.06
CA ARG A 184 -16.22 31.60 4.23
C ARG A 184 -15.28 32.73 4.67
N SER A 185 -15.07 32.91 5.98
CA SER A 185 -14.10 33.87 6.51
C SER A 185 -12.66 33.50 6.10
N ALA A 186 -12.28 32.22 6.23
CA ALA A 186 -10.96 31.75 5.81
C ALA A 186 -10.72 31.87 4.30
N ILE A 187 -11.75 31.66 3.48
CA ILE A 187 -11.68 31.77 2.02
C ILE A 187 -11.42 33.22 1.59
N ARG A 188 -11.94 34.21 2.33
CA ARG A 188 -11.64 35.63 2.06
C ARG A 188 -10.16 35.96 2.28
N GLU A 189 -9.49 35.32 3.23
CA GLU A 189 -8.07 35.57 3.54
C GLU A 189 -7.12 34.73 2.67
N TYR A 190 -7.37 33.41 2.55
CA TYR A 190 -6.44 32.48 1.91
C TYR A 190 -6.83 32.04 0.49
N GLY A 191 -8.03 32.40 0.03
CA GLY A 191 -8.63 31.90 -1.20
C GLY A 191 -9.18 30.47 -1.08
N ALA A 192 -10.11 30.12 -1.98
CA ALA A 192 -10.79 28.82 -1.96
C ALA A 192 -9.83 27.63 -2.13
N LEU A 193 -8.85 27.75 -3.04
CA LEU A 193 -7.83 26.72 -3.26
C LEU A 193 -6.92 26.53 -2.05
N GLY A 194 -6.56 27.61 -1.35
CA GLY A 194 -5.73 27.57 -0.15
C GLY A 194 -6.44 26.82 0.98
N VAL A 195 -7.68 27.19 1.25
CA VAL A 195 -8.52 26.52 2.27
C VAL A 195 -8.75 25.04 1.92
N TYR A 196 -9.04 24.74 0.65
CA TYR A 196 -9.20 23.35 0.19
C TYR A 196 -7.96 22.50 0.48
N ARG A 197 -6.76 22.99 0.11
CA ARG A 197 -5.50 22.27 0.35
C ARG A 197 -5.22 22.05 1.83
N LYS A 198 -5.53 23.05 2.67
CA LYS A 198 -5.37 22.96 4.13
C LYS A 198 -6.30 21.90 4.72
N LEU A 199 -7.58 21.90 4.33
CA LEU A 199 -8.52 20.87 4.76
C LEU A 199 -8.12 19.47 4.27
N ASP A 200 -7.70 19.33 3.01
CA ASP A 200 -7.25 18.06 2.45
C ASP A 200 -6.02 17.49 3.16
N ALA A 201 -5.07 18.36 3.54
CA ALA A 201 -3.93 17.98 4.37
C ALA A 201 -4.37 17.45 5.74
N VAL A 202 -5.30 18.15 6.41
CA VAL A 202 -5.84 17.73 7.72
C VAL A 202 -6.56 16.39 7.61
N VAL A 203 -7.40 16.17 6.59
CA VAL A 203 -8.08 14.89 6.33
C VAL A 203 -7.05 13.76 6.25
N LYS A 204 -6.06 13.89 5.36
CA LYS A 204 -5.05 12.84 5.13
C LYS A 204 -4.26 12.51 6.39
N LEU A 205 -3.90 13.53 7.17
CA LEU A 205 -3.18 13.38 8.44
C LEU A 205 -4.00 12.72 9.54
N SER A 206 -5.30 13.02 9.57
CA SER A 206 -6.17 12.61 10.67
C SER A 206 -6.89 11.28 10.46
N THR A 207 -6.82 10.71 9.24
CA THR A 207 -7.46 9.42 8.89
C THR A 207 -7.25 8.30 9.91
N ARG A 208 -6.07 8.24 10.55
CA ARG A 208 -5.72 7.19 11.53
C ARG A 208 -5.84 7.62 12.98
N THR A 209 -5.66 8.90 13.27
CA THR A 209 -5.66 9.41 14.65
C THR A 209 -7.06 9.74 15.14
N THR A 210 -7.88 10.36 14.30
CA THR A 210 -9.25 10.77 14.63
C THR A 210 -10.18 10.50 13.44
N THR A 211 -10.66 9.27 13.32
CA THR A 211 -11.49 8.81 12.20
C THR A 211 -12.77 9.63 12.03
N GLN A 212 -13.44 9.99 13.14
CA GLN A 212 -14.63 10.84 13.13
C GLN A 212 -14.33 12.26 12.61
N GLY A 213 -13.24 12.88 13.09
CA GLY A 213 -12.79 14.18 12.62
C GLY A 213 -12.43 14.17 11.14
N SER A 214 -11.69 13.15 10.69
CA SER A 214 -11.30 12.96 9.29
C SER A 214 -12.51 13.00 8.35
N LYS A 215 -13.61 12.34 8.71
CA LYS A 215 -14.85 12.34 7.92
C LYS A 215 -15.50 13.72 7.86
N LEU A 216 -15.48 14.49 8.96
CA LEU A 216 -16.03 15.84 8.99
C LEU A 216 -15.20 16.83 8.16
N TRP A 217 -13.87 16.81 8.31
CA TRP A 217 -12.98 17.62 7.48
C TRP A 217 -13.11 17.28 6.00
N GLU A 218 -13.37 16.01 5.66
CA GLU A 218 -13.61 15.57 4.30
C GLU A 218 -14.91 16.13 3.72
N LYS A 219 -16.00 16.13 4.49
CA LYS A 219 -17.26 16.78 4.10
C LYS A 219 -17.06 18.26 3.84
N ASP A 220 -16.45 18.96 4.78
CA ASP A 220 -16.21 20.41 4.69
C ASP A 220 -15.26 20.74 3.50
N ARG A 221 -14.25 19.90 3.24
CA ARG A 221 -13.36 20.01 2.05
C ARG A 221 -14.16 19.90 0.76
N ASN A 222 -15.04 18.90 0.66
CA ASN A 222 -15.86 18.68 -0.53
C ASN A 222 -16.84 19.84 -0.74
N TRP A 223 -17.44 20.34 0.33
CA TRP A 223 -18.28 21.53 0.28
C TRP A 223 -17.55 22.75 -0.28
N VAL A 224 -16.29 23.00 0.13
CA VAL A 224 -15.48 24.09 -0.45
C VAL A 224 -15.26 23.88 -1.95
N LYS A 225 -14.97 22.64 -2.37
CA LYS A 225 -14.73 22.30 -3.78
C LYS A 225 -15.98 22.48 -4.64
N GLU A 226 -17.15 22.14 -4.11
CA GLU A 226 -18.44 22.22 -4.81
C GLU A 226 -18.98 23.64 -4.84
N THR A 227 -18.80 24.40 -3.76
CA THR A 227 -19.36 25.76 -3.62
C THR A 227 -18.51 26.82 -4.30
N PHE A 228 -17.19 26.63 -4.36
CA PHE A 228 -16.26 27.64 -4.87
C PHE A 228 -15.43 27.11 -6.03
N SER A 229 -15.24 27.93 -7.07
CA SER A 229 -14.34 27.57 -8.17
C SER A 229 -12.89 27.55 -7.68
N LEU A 230 -12.26 26.37 -7.70
CA LEU A 230 -10.85 26.21 -7.34
C LEU A 230 -9.96 26.68 -8.49
N LYS A 231 -9.83 27.99 -8.68
CA LYS A 231 -8.85 28.54 -9.62
C LYS A 231 -7.47 28.53 -8.99
N ALA A 232 -6.49 27.99 -9.70
CA ALA A 232 -5.10 28.31 -9.43
C ALA A 232 -4.85 29.75 -9.91
N PHE A 233 -4.19 30.55 -9.09
CA PHE A 233 -3.71 31.88 -9.50
C PHE A 233 -2.76 31.76 -10.68
#